data_AF-A0A358UBP1-F1
#
_entry.id   AF-A0A358UBP1-F1
#
_cell.length_a   1.000
_cell.length_b   1.000
_cell.length_c   1.000
_cell.angle_alpha   90.00
_cell.angle_beta   90.00
_cell.angle_gamma   90.00
#
_symmetry.space_group_name_H-M   'P 1'
#
loop_
_entity.id
_entity.type
_entity.pdbx_description
1 polymer ?
#
loop_
_entity_poly.entity_id
_entity_poly.type
_entity_poly.pdbx_seq_one_letter_code
_entity_poly.pdbx_strand_id
1 'polypeptide(L)'
;MNMEFIEALHELEKGRGISAEILFEAIEAALISAYKKNFGSLQNVRVLIDRLTGEFKVYARKTVVDVVEDARTQVSLEEARKLDPNYEFEDIVEYEVTPREFGRIAAQTA
;
A
#
# COMPACT_ATOMS: atom_id res chain seq x y z
N MET A 1 12.56 -4.10 -9.93
CA MET A 1 12.40 -3.08 -10.98
C MET A 1 11.44 -3.59 -12.03
N ASN A 2 10.39 -2.82 -12.31
CA ASN A 2 9.32 -3.14 -13.24
C ASN A 2 9.23 -2.00 -14.27
N MET A 3 10.31 -1.79 -15.03
CA MET A 3 10.43 -0.65 -15.96
C MET A 3 9.44 -0.73 -17.12
N GLU A 4 9.13 -1.94 -17.61
CA GLU A 4 8.13 -2.17 -18.66
C GLU A 4 6.74 -1.66 -18.25
N PHE A 5 6.38 -1.79 -16.97
CA PHE A 5 5.13 -1.27 -16.43
C PHE A 5 5.08 0.27 -16.47
N ILE A 6 6.17 0.94 -16.09
CA ILE A 6 6.26 2.41 -16.11
C ILE A 6 6.19 2.94 -17.55
N GLU A 7 6.89 2.28 -18.47
CA GLU A 7 6.85 2.63 -19.90
C GLU A 7 5.42 2.51 -20.46
N ALA A 8 4.72 1.42 -20.15
CA ALA A 8 3.33 1.22 -20.56
C ALA A 8 2.38 2.32 -20.03
N LEU A 9 2.60 2.80 -18.80
CA LEU A 9 1.80 3.90 -18.25
C LEU A 9 2.07 5.23 -18.97
N HIS A 10 3.32 5.54 -19.27
CA HIS A 10 3.66 6.74 -20.04
C HIS A 10 3.16 6.69 -21.49
N GLU A 11 3.11 5.51 -22.11
CA GLU A 11 2.49 5.35 -23.42
C GLU A 11 0.97 5.60 -23.38
N LEU A 12 0.28 5.12 -22.34
CA LEU A 12 -1.14 5.40 -22.14
C LEU A 12 -1.42 6.89 -21.91
N GLU A 13 -0.55 7.57 -21.16
CA GLU A 13 -0.64 9.02 -20.96
C GLU A 13 -0.54 9.77 -22.29
N LYS A 14 0.47 9.45 -23.10
CA LYS A 14 0.67 10.08 -24.43
C LYS A 14 -0.44 9.74 -25.42
N GLY A 15 -0.90 8.49 -25.44
CA GLY A 15 -1.84 7.99 -26.44
C GLY A 15 -3.30 8.33 -26.15
N ARG A 16 -3.68 8.43 -24.87
CA ARG A 16 -5.08 8.65 -24.44
C ARG A 16 -5.29 9.96 -23.69
N GLY A 17 -4.22 10.72 -23.39
CA GLY A 17 -4.31 11.99 -22.66
C GLY A 17 -4.73 11.83 -21.19
N ILE A 18 -4.57 10.64 -20.62
CA ILE A 18 -4.91 10.36 -19.21
C ILE A 18 -3.66 10.61 -18.39
N SER A 19 -3.74 11.50 -17.39
CA SER A 19 -2.62 11.76 -16.50
C SER A 19 -2.06 10.47 -15.91
N ALA A 20 -0.73 10.30 -15.96
CA ALA A 20 -0.07 9.15 -15.35
C ALA A 20 -0.45 9.00 -13.86
N GLU A 21 -0.62 10.12 -13.14
CA GLU A 21 -1.01 10.09 -11.72
C GLU A 21 -2.37 9.42 -11.50
N ILE A 22 -3.35 9.72 -12.35
CA ILE A 22 -4.68 9.10 -12.28
C ILE A 22 -4.57 7.58 -12.52
N LEU A 23 -3.71 7.16 -13.45
CA LEU A 23 -3.47 5.74 -13.71
C LEU A 23 -2.83 5.05 -12.51
N PHE A 24 -1.84 5.68 -11.87
CA PHE A 24 -1.22 5.13 -10.67
C PHE A 24 -2.22 5.00 -9.52
N GLU A 25 -3.01 6.04 -9.25
CA GLU A 25 -4.06 6.00 -8.21
C GLU A 25 -5.07 4.87 -8.48
N ALA A 26 -5.50 4.71 -9.73
CA ALA A 26 -6.44 3.66 -10.13
C ALA A 26 -5.84 2.25 -9.90
N ILE A 27 -4.55 2.07 -10.22
CA ILE A 27 -3.86 0.80 -10.04
C ILE A 27 -3.61 0.52 -8.55
N GLU A 28 -3.21 1.51 -7.77
CA GLU A 28 -3.08 1.39 -6.30
C GLU A 28 -4.41 0.97 -5.67
N ALA A 29 -5.53 1.58 -6.08
CA ALA A 29 -6.87 1.18 -5.63
C ALA A 29 -7.23 -0.26 -6.01
N ALA A 30 -6.90 -0.68 -7.24
CA ALA A 30 -7.12 -2.05 -7.69
C ALA A 30 -6.28 -3.06 -6.89
N LEU A 31 -5.01 -2.74 -6.62
CA LEU A 31 -4.10 -3.54 -5.79
C LEU A 31 -4.59 -3.66 -4.35
N ILE A 32 -5.07 -2.56 -3.75
CA ILE A 32 -5.68 -2.57 -2.41
C ILE A 32 -6.88 -3.54 -2.39
N SER A 33 -7.75 -3.47 -3.41
CA SER A 33 -8.91 -4.36 -3.53
C SER A 33 -8.50 -5.84 -3.64
N ALA A 34 -7.52 -6.14 -4.49
CA ALA A 34 -6.97 -7.48 -4.65
C ALA A 34 -6.32 -8.00 -3.36
N TYR A 35 -5.59 -7.15 -2.62
CA TYR A 35 -5.00 -7.50 -1.34
C TYR A 35 -6.07 -7.87 -0.31
N LYS A 36 -7.09 -7.01 -0.14
CA LYS A 36 -8.21 -7.24 0.80
C LYS A 36 -8.95 -8.55 0.52
N LYS A 37 -9.13 -8.91 -0.76
CA LYS A 37 -9.79 -10.16 -1.16
C LYS A 37 -8.98 -11.40 -0.80
N ASN A 38 -7.66 -11.35 -0.91
CA ASN A 38 -6.78 -12.51 -0.72
C ASN A 38 -6.25 -12.68 0.71
N PHE A 39 -6.07 -11.58 1.46
CA PHE A 39 -5.36 -11.59 2.75
C PHE A 39 -6.25 -11.19 3.95
N GLY A 40 -7.55 -10.99 3.73
CA GLY A 40 -8.52 -10.71 4.78
C GLY A 40 -8.98 -9.25 4.81
N SER A 41 -10.26 -9.07 5.13
CA SER A 41 -11.02 -7.82 4.97
C SER A 41 -10.74 -6.73 6.01
N LEU A 42 -9.91 -6.99 7.02
CA LEU A 42 -9.86 -6.17 8.24
C LEU A 42 -8.60 -5.33 8.41
N GLN A 43 -7.59 -5.50 7.56
CA GLN A 43 -6.41 -4.63 7.61
C GLN A 43 -6.60 -3.42 6.70
N ASN A 44 -6.55 -2.22 7.29
CA ASN A 44 -6.39 -1.00 6.53
C ASN A 44 -5.01 -1.03 5.88
N VAL A 45 -4.97 -1.13 4.56
CA VAL A 45 -3.71 -1.18 3.81
C VAL A 45 -3.58 0.00 2.86
N ARG A 46 -2.35 0.47 2.69
CA ARG A 46 -1.94 1.42 1.66
C ARG A 46 -0.99 0.71 0.69
N VAL A 47 -1.20 0.90 -0.59
CA VAL A 47 -0.27 0.48 -1.63
C VAL A 47 0.42 1.73 -2.16
N LEU A 48 1.73 1.66 -2.32
CA LEU A 48 2.54 2.71 -2.90
C LEU A 48 3.28 2.14 -4.09
N ILE A 49 3.21 2.80 -5.24
CA ILE A 49 4.01 2.46 -6.43
C ILE A 49 5.09 3.53 -6.62
N ASP A 50 6.34 3.10 -6.61
CA ASP A 50 7.47 3.94 -7.01
C ASP A 50 7.34 4.29 -8.50
N ARG A 51 7.18 5.59 -8.77
CA ARG A 51 6.91 6.13 -10.10
C ARG A 51 8.11 6.00 -11.06
N LEU A 52 9.32 5.78 -10.53
CA LEU A 52 10.55 5.64 -11.31
C LEU A 52 10.88 4.16 -11.56
N THR A 53 10.73 3.32 -10.54
CA THR A 53 11.19 1.93 -10.59
C THR A 53 10.08 0.92 -10.86
N GLY A 54 8.81 1.33 -10.69
CA GLY A 54 7.65 0.44 -10.76
C GLY A 54 7.57 -0.56 -9.61
N GLU A 55 8.38 -0.39 -8.56
CA GLU A 55 8.29 -1.21 -7.36
C GLU A 55 7.05 -0.82 -6.55
N PHE A 56 6.24 -1.80 -6.18
CA PHE A 56 5.11 -1.58 -5.30
C PHE A 56 5.47 -2.03 -3.88
N LYS A 57 4.94 -1.32 -2.89
CA LYS A 57 4.99 -1.69 -1.49
C LYS A 57 3.60 -1.66 -0.89
N VAL A 58 3.34 -2.58 0.04
CA VAL A 58 2.08 -2.66 0.77
C VAL A 58 2.38 -2.39 2.24
N TYR A 59 1.63 -1.45 2.82
CA TYR A 59 1.74 -1.06 4.21
C TYR A 59 0.43 -1.32 4.94
N ALA A 60 0.49 -2.06 6.05
CA ALA A 60 -0.61 -2.15 7.00
C ALA A 60 -0.60 -0.90 7.89
N ARG A 61 -1.74 -0.22 7.96
CA ARG A 61 -1.93 1.00 8.74
C ARG A 61 -2.61 0.66 10.04
N LYS A 62 -1.96 0.98 11.15
CA LYS A 62 -2.49 0.77 12.50
C LYS A 62 -2.61 2.09 13.24
N THR A 63 -3.72 2.28 13.94
CA THR A 63 -3.95 3.44 14.79
C THR A 63 -3.28 3.25 16.14
N VAL A 64 -2.55 4.26 16.59
CA VAL A 64 -1.94 4.28 17.92
C VAL A 64 -3.03 4.50 18.95
N VAL A 65 -3.16 3.55 19.87
CA VAL A 65 -4.16 3.56 20.96
C VAL A 65 -3.49 3.30 22.30
N ASP A 66 -4.20 3.64 23.38
CA ASP A 66 -3.75 3.39 24.75
C ASP A 66 -3.99 1.91 25.13
N VAL A 67 -5.19 1.41 24.82
CA VAL A 67 -5.58 0.00 25.01
C VAL A 67 -5.87 -0.63 23.65
N VAL A 68 -5.12 -1.68 23.30
CA VAL A 68 -5.29 -2.41 22.03
C VAL A 68 -6.45 -3.39 22.15
N GLU A 69 -7.52 -3.13 21.39
CA GLU A 69 -8.69 -4.01 21.25
C GLU A 69 -8.57 -4.96 20.05
N ASP A 70 -7.97 -4.49 18.94
CA ASP A 70 -7.70 -5.30 17.74
C ASP A 70 -6.28 -5.05 17.21
N ALA A 71 -5.37 -5.99 17.50
CA ALA A 71 -3.97 -5.91 17.07
C ALA A 71 -3.75 -5.89 15.54
N ARG A 72 -4.81 -6.12 14.73
CA ARG A 72 -4.74 -6.02 13.26
C ARG A 72 -4.83 -4.58 12.77
N THR A 73 -5.56 -3.72 13.49
CA THR A 73 -5.83 -2.33 13.11
C THR A 73 -5.29 -1.32 14.12
N GLN A 74 -4.83 -1.78 15.28
CA GLN A 74 -4.36 -0.94 16.38
C GLN A 74 -2.98 -1.39 16.86
N VAL A 75 -2.26 -0.45 17.45
CA VAL A 75 -0.95 -0.63 18.08
C VAL A 75 -0.86 0.23 19.33
N SER A 76 -0.14 -0.23 20.37
CA SER A 76 0.05 0.58 21.57
C SER A 76 1.01 1.74 21.30
N LEU A 77 0.88 2.82 22.07
CA LEU A 77 1.83 3.94 22.03
C LEU A 77 3.27 3.50 22.33
N GLU A 78 3.45 2.52 23.22
CA GLU A 78 4.79 1.97 23.51
C GLU A 78 5.39 1.29 22.28
N GLU A 79 4.63 0.44 21.59
CA GLU A 79 5.08 -0.26 20.39
C GLU A 79 5.33 0.72 19.23
N ALA A 80 4.48 1.72 19.06
CA ALA A 80 4.68 2.78 18.06
C ALA A 80 6.00 3.52 18.31
N ARG A 81 6.27 3.90 19.57
CA ARG A 81 7.49 4.63 19.95
C ARG A 81 8.78 3.83 19.85
N LYS A 82 8.72 2.49 19.76
CA LYS A 82 9.88 1.65 19.43
C LYS A 82 10.34 1.83 17.98
N LEU A 83 9.44 2.24 17.08
CA LEU A 83 9.76 2.52 15.69
C LEU A 83 10.23 3.97 15.52
N ASP A 84 9.47 4.92 16.06
CA ASP A 84 9.81 6.34 16.08
C ASP A 84 9.31 6.98 17.38
N PRO A 85 10.21 7.55 18.22
CA PRO A 85 9.81 8.15 19.49
C PRO A 85 8.84 9.33 19.35
N ASN A 86 8.68 9.90 18.15
CA ASN A 86 7.78 11.03 17.90
C ASN A 86 6.31 10.63 17.71
N TYR A 87 5.97 9.33 17.67
CA TYR A 87 4.58 8.91 17.58
C TYR A 87 3.76 9.32 18.81
N GLU A 88 2.54 9.79 18.55
CA GLU A 88 1.54 10.22 19.51
C GLU A 88 0.26 9.36 19.44
N PHE A 89 -0.66 9.57 20.37
CA PHE A 89 -1.96 8.91 20.36
C PHE A 89 -2.76 9.34 19.11
N GLU A 90 -3.57 8.43 18.55
CA GLU A 90 -4.30 8.59 17.27
C GLU A 90 -3.45 8.65 15.99
N ASP A 91 -2.12 8.67 16.10
CA ASP A 91 -1.26 8.57 14.92
C ASP A 91 -1.48 7.26 14.16
N ILE A 92 -1.04 7.26 12.90
CA ILE A 92 -1.04 6.07 12.07
C ILE A 92 0.38 5.56 11.85
N VAL A 93 0.63 4.35 12.34
CA VAL A 93 1.88 3.62 12.12
C VAL A 93 1.72 2.73 10.89
N GLU A 94 2.71 2.75 10.00
CA GLU A 94 2.75 1.93 8.80
C GLU A 94 3.75 0.78 8.96
N TYR A 95 3.28 -0.45 8.81
CA TYR A 95 4.12 -1.66 8.80
C TYR A 95 4.20 -2.20 7.38
N GLU A 96 5.41 -2.40 6.85
CA GLU A 96 5.58 -3.01 5.53
C GLU A 96 5.16 -4.49 5.57
N VAL A 97 4.15 -4.84 4.77
CA VAL A 97 3.56 -6.19 4.66
C VAL A 97 3.57 -6.71 3.23
N THR A 98 4.41 -6.12 2.36
CA THR A 98 4.53 -6.47 0.94
C THR A 98 4.79 -7.97 0.74
N PRO A 99 3.85 -8.74 0.16
CA PRO A 99 4.10 -10.14 -0.14
C PRO A 99 5.13 -10.28 -1.27
N ARG A 100 6.05 -11.25 -1.15
CA ARG A 100 7.16 -11.45 -2.11
C ARG A 100 6.71 -11.62 -3.57
N GLU A 101 5.50 -12.12 -3.80
CA GLU A 101 4.95 -12.38 -5.14
C GLU A 101 3.76 -11.46 -5.50
N PHE A 102 3.52 -10.40 -4.73
CA PHE A 102 2.29 -9.61 -4.85
C PHE A 102 2.09 -8.99 -6.24
N GLY A 103 3.15 -8.56 -6.90
CA GLY A 103 3.10 -8.02 -8.27
C GLY A 103 2.64 -9.03 -9.32
N ARG A 104 2.92 -10.33 -9.10
CA ARG A 104 2.43 -11.41 -9.97
C ARG A 104 0.98 -11.76 -9.67
N ILE A 105 0.59 -11.79 -8.41
CA ILE A 105 -0.80 -12.07 -7.98
C ILE A 105 -1.76 -11.01 -8.51
N ALA A 106 -1.35 -9.74 -8.49
CA ALA A 106 -2.12 -8.64 -9.05
C ALA A 106 -2.35 -8.77 -10.55
N ALA A 107 -1.29 -9.06 -11.32
CA ALA A 107 -1.36 -9.23 -12.77
C ALA A 107 -2.22 -10.43 -13.20
N GLN A 108 -2.30 -11.48 -12.37
CA GLN A 108 -3.11 -12.68 -12.66
C GLN A 108 -4.58 -12.58 -12.24
N THR A 109 -4.93 -11.60 -11.39
CA THR A 109 -6.29 -11.45 -10.84
C THR A 109 -7.07 -10.29 -11.49
N ALA A 110 -6.43 -9.50 -12.35
CA ALA A 110 -7.03 -8.39 -13.10
C ALA A 110 -7.70 -8.85 -14.41
#